data_AF-A0A7S2QMK9-F1
#
_entry.id   AF-A0A7S2QMK9-F1
#
_cell.length_a   1.000
_cell.length_b   1.000
_cell.length_c   1.000
_cell.angle_alpha   90.00
_cell.angle_beta   90.00
_cell.angle_gamma   90.00
#
_symmetry.space_group_name_H-M   'P 1'
#
loop_
_entity.id
_entity.type
_entity.pdbx_description
1 polymer ?
#
loop_
_entity_poly.entity_id
_entity_poly.type
_entity_poly.pdbx_seq_one_letter_code
_entity_poly.pdbx_strand_id
1 'polypeptide(L)'
;GRAWFVNGLAAGSVVVGPARLARLAQGSMQVADVSCAACLGVVGWKFVKDMHHAGPNRNQVGRFGLCVSSLEGAFEDDPDDSGDNSSAVDPFELRRTMMRMLDAASASDFGGDSGSEPGSDEADIGLGD
;
A
#
# COMPACT_ATOMS: atom_id res chain seq x y z
N GLY A 1 -14.60 2.59 -12.02
CA GLY A 1 -14.40 1.79 -10.79
C GLY A 1 -14.04 2.73 -9.66
N ARG A 2 -14.48 2.42 -8.43
CA ARG A 2 -14.03 3.14 -7.23
C ARG A 2 -12.60 2.69 -6.90
N ALA A 3 -11.78 3.61 -6.40
CA ALA A 3 -10.43 3.30 -5.95
C ALA A 3 -10.21 3.82 -4.53
N TRP A 4 -9.47 3.06 -3.71
CA TRP A 4 -9.08 3.45 -2.36
C TRP A 4 -7.60 3.79 -2.31
N PHE A 5 -7.25 4.85 -1.59
CA PHE A 5 -5.86 5.29 -1.43
C PHE A 5 -5.37 4.99 -0.01
N VAL A 6 -4.44 4.05 0.11
CA VAL A 6 -3.89 3.61 1.40
C VAL A 6 -2.39 3.90 1.49
N ASN A 7 -1.90 4.13 2.71
CA ASN A 7 -0.49 4.48 2.95
C ASN A 7 0.43 3.27 2.98
N GLY A 8 -0.11 2.11 3.35
CA GLY A 8 0.61 0.85 3.44
C GLY A 8 -0.31 -0.33 3.23
N LEU A 9 0.31 -1.50 3.11
CA LEU A 9 -0.33 -2.81 3.04
C LEU A 9 0.47 -3.74 3.95
N ALA A 10 -0.17 -4.78 4.49
CA ALA A 10 0.54 -5.79 5.28
C ALA A 10 1.80 -6.30 4.55
N ALA A 11 2.90 -6.47 5.29
CA ALA A 11 4.11 -7.05 4.73
C ALA A 11 3.83 -8.47 4.17
N GLY A 12 4.39 -8.78 2.99
CA GLY A 12 4.20 -10.07 2.33
C GLY A 12 2.81 -10.30 1.71
N SER A 13 1.89 -9.35 1.83
CA SER A 13 0.53 -9.52 1.35
C SER A 13 0.35 -9.21 -0.14
N VAL A 14 1.25 -8.41 -0.70
CA VAL A 14 1.24 -8.03 -2.11
C VAL A 14 2.61 -8.17 -2.74
N VAL A 15 2.61 -8.41 -4.05
CA VAL A 15 3.78 -8.37 -4.91
C VAL A 15 3.72 -7.07 -5.71
N VAL A 16 4.77 -6.26 -5.61
CA VAL A 16 4.90 -5.01 -6.38
C VAL A 16 5.73 -5.32 -7.62
N GLY A 17 5.13 -5.09 -8.79
CA GLY A 17 5.76 -5.30 -10.09
C GLY A 17 6.79 -4.23 -10.47
N PRO A 18 7.35 -4.32 -11.68
CA PRO A 18 8.28 -3.31 -12.19
C PRO A 18 7.57 -1.96 -12.37
N ALA A 19 8.30 -0.89 -12.09
CA ALA A 19 7.79 0.46 -12.23
C ALA A 19 7.71 0.85 -13.72
N ARG A 20 6.53 1.30 -14.16
CA ARG A 20 6.24 1.76 -15.52
C ARG A 20 5.74 3.20 -15.51
N LEU A 21 5.96 3.89 -16.62
CA LEU A 21 5.40 5.23 -16.82
C LEU A 21 3.90 5.12 -17.12
N ALA A 22 3.08 5.93 -16.45
CA ALA A 22 1.65 6.02 -16.69
C ALA A 22 1.21 7.48 -16.73
N ARG A 23 0.27 7.78 -17.64
CA ARG A 23 -0.40 9.08 -17.71
C ARG A 23 -1.71 8.98 -16.95
N LEU A 24 -1.76 9.57 -15.77
CA LEU A 24 -2.93 9.60 -14.91
C LEU A 24 -3.66 10.94 -15.05
N ALA A 25 -4.87 11.04 -14.49
CA ALA A 25 -5.65 12.27 -14.50
C ALA A 25 -4.90 13.46 -13.88
N GLN A 26 -4.06 13.18 -12.88
CA GLN A 26 -3.21 14.15 -12.18
C GLN A 26 -1.85 14.40 -12.86
N GLY A 27 -1.60 13.81 -14.03
CA GLY A 27 -0.37 13.97 -14.80
C GLY A 27 0.45 12.69 -14.93
N SER A 28 1.66 12.83 -15.48
CA SER A 28 2.58 11.72 -15.70
C SER A 28 3.24 11.28 -14.40
N MET A 29 3.14 9.99 -14.08
CA MET A 29 3.75 9.39 -12.91
C MET A 29 4.39 8.05 -13.25
N GLN A 30 5.37 7.65 -12.46
CA GLN A 30 5.86 6.28 -12.44
C GLN A 30 5.03 5.49 -11.43
N VAL A 31 4.43 4.40 -11.88
CA VAL A 31 3.57 3.51 -11.08
C VAL A 31 4.04 2.07 -11.21
N ALA A 32 3.82 1.26 -10.20
CA ALA A 32 4.06 -0.19 -10.26
C ALA A 32 2.74 -0.91 -10.04
N ASP A 33 2.44 -1.92 -10.85
CA ASP A 33 1.25 -2.74 -10.64
C ASP A 33 1.41 -3.55 -9.35
N VAL A 34 0.33 -3.69 -8.59
CA VAL A 34 0.31 -4.35 -7.29
C VAL A 34 -0.64 -5.54 -7.38
N SER A 35 -0.10 -6.72 -7.14
CA SER A 35 -0.84 -7.98 -7.18
C SER A 35 -0.96 -8.58 -5.79
N CYS A 36 -2.08 -9.24 -5.50
CA CYS A 36 -2.22 -10.03 -4.28
C CYS A 36 -1.22 -11.18 -4.28
N ALA A 37 -0.50 -11.41 -3.17
CA ALA A 37 0.47 -12.50 -3.09
C ALA A 37 -0.20 -13.89 -3.09
N ALA A 38 -1.46 -13.98 -2.66
CA ALA A 38 -2.19 -15.25 -2.59
C ALA A 38 -2.78 -15.68 -3.94
N CYS A 39 -3.44 -14.76 -4.65
CA CYS A 39 -4.13 -15.09 -5.92
C CYS A 39 -3.40 -14.60 -7.17
N LEU A 40 -2.35 -13.79 -7.02
CA LEU A 40 -1.60 -13.14 -8.10
C LEU A 40 -2.41 -12.17 -8.98
N GLY A 41 -3.70 -11.99 -8.70
CA GLY A 41 -4.56 -11.01 -9.37
C GLY A 41 -4.12 -9.58 -9.07
N VAL A 42 -4.22 -8.72 -10.09
CA VAL A 42 -3.89 -7.30 -9.97
C VAL A 42 -4.97 -6.58 -9.16
N VAL A 43 -4.58 -6.08 -8.00
CA VAL A 43 -5.48 -5.40 -7.05
C VAL A 43 -5.36 -3.89 -7.11
N GLY A 44 -4.30 -3.36 -7.73
CA GLY A 44 -4.10 -1.93 -7.83
C GLY A 44 -2.73 -1.52 -8.33
N TRP A 45 -2.26 -0.35 -7.88
CA TRP A 45 -0.96 0.22 -8.22
C TRP A 45 -0.31 0.94 -7.04
N LYS A 46 1.01 1.02 -7.06
CA LYS A 46 1.82 1.84 -6.15
C LYS A 46 2.34 3.07 -6.90
N PHE A 47 2.25 4.24 -6.29
CA PHE A 47 2.84 5.46 -6.83
C PHE A 47 4.32 5.50 -6.48
N VAL A 48 5.19 5.34 -7.49
CA VAL A 48 6.64 5.22 -7.30
C VAL A 48 7.33 6.58 -7.38
N LYS A 49 6.96 7.40 -8.37
CA LYS A 49 7.62 8.69 -8.59
C LYS A 49 6.71 9.67 -9.32
N ASP A 50 6.73 10.94 -8.92
CA ASP A 50 6.17 12.02 -9.72
C ASP A 50 7.16 12.43 -10.80
N MET A 51 6.72 12.44 -12.06
CA MET A 51 7.55 12.83 -13.20
C MET A 51 7.44 14.33 -13.51
N HIS A 52 6.56 15.04 -12.81
CA HIS A 52 6.37 16.47 -12.99
C HIS A 52 7.37 17.27 -12.14
N HIS A 53 8.10 18.20 -12.76
CA HIS A 53 9.15 18.98 -12.08
C HIS A 53 8.62 19.83 -10.91
N ALA A 54 7.40 20.37 -11.02
CA ALA A 54 6.77 21.13 -9.93
C ALA A 54 6.29 20.27 -8.75
N GLY A 55 6.34 18.94 -8.87
CA GLY A 55 5.97 18.00 -7.80
C GLY A 55 4.54 18.07 -7.25
N PRO A 56 3.49 18.34 -8.06
CA PRO A 56 2.11 18.42 -7.56
C PRO A 56 1.61 17.12 -6.92
N ASN A 57 2.20 15.97 -7.26
CA ASN A 57 1.78 14.65 -6.78
C ASN A 57 2.77 14.02 -5.80
N ARG A 58 3.71 14.80 -5.24
CA ARG A 58 4.71 14.28 -4.28
C ARG A 58 4.08 13.65 -3.04
N ASN A 59 2.92 14.15 -2.62
CA ASN A 59 2.14 13.59 -1.51
C ASN A 59 1.53 12.21 -1.81
N GLN A 60 1.47 11.79 -3.07
CA GLN A 60 0.99 10.47 -3.44
C GLN A 60 2.10 9.43 -3.54
N VAL A 61 3.35 9.87 -3.71
CA VAL A 61 4.50 8.97 -3.82
C VAL A 61 4.62 8.13 -2.56
N GLY A 62 4.75 6.81 -2.74
CA GLY A 62 4.78 5.81 -1.66
C GLY A 62 3.43 5.17 -1.35
N ARG A 63 2.32 5.82 -1.73
CA ARG A 63 0.96 5.32 -1.47
C ARG A 63 0.52 4.27 -2.48
N PHE A 64 -0.55 3.58 -2.14
CA PHE A 64 -1.19 2.55 -2.96
C PHE A 64 -2.60 2.98 -3.37
N GLY A 65 -2.94 2.79 -4.64
CA GLY A 65 -4.31 2.90 -5.15
C GLY A 65 -4.85 1.51 -5.42
N LEU A 66 -5.88 1.09 -4.68
CA LEU A 66 -6.53 -0.22 -4.84
C LEU A 66 -7.84 -0.08 -5.61
N CYS A 67 -8.07 -0.96 -6.57
CA CYS A 67 -9.33 -1.03 -7.31
C CYS A 67 -10.38 -1.74 -6.46
N VAL A 68 -11.40 -1.03 -5.98
CA VAL A 68 -12.46 -1.60 -5.14
C VAL A 68 -13.27 -2.67 -5.88
N SER A 69 -13.43 -2.52 -7.20
CA SER A 69 -14.07 -3.55 -8.04
C SER A 69 -13.28 -4.86 -8.08
N SER A 70 -11.95 -4.82 -7.89
CA SER A 70 -11.12 -6.02 -7.73
C SER A 70 -11.27 -6.65 -6.33
N LEU A 71 -11.93 -5.94 -5.40
CA LEU A 71 -12.23 -6.42 -4.03
C LEU A 71 -13.66 -6.96 -3.90
N GLU A 72 -14.61 -6.53 -4.75
CA GLU A 72 -16.05 -6.79 -4.61
C GLU A 72 -16.56 -8.04 -5.39
N GLY A 73 -15.72 -8.73 -6.16
CA GLY A 73 -16.14 -9.85 -7.04
C GLY A 73 -16.44 -11.20 -6.37
N ALA A 74 -16.87 -11.24 -5.10
CA ALA A 74 -16.93 -12.47 -4.29
C ALA A 74 -18.29 -12.74 -3.62
N PHE A 75 -19.41 -12.22 -4.15
CA PHE A 75 -20.71 -12.21 -3.45
C PHE A 75 -21.92 -12.66 -4.24
N GLU A 76 -21.74 -13.35 -5.37
CA GLU A 76 -22.86 -14.10 -5.93
C GLU A 76 -22.92 -15.44 -5.19
N ASP A 77 -23.55 -15.40 -4.01
CA ASP A 77 -24.03 -16.58 -3.27
C ASP A 77 -25.03 -17.32 -4.17
N ASP A 78 -24.56 -18.26 -4.99
CA ASP A 78 -25.39 -19.30 -5.58
C ASP A 78 -25.42 -20.50 -4.60
N PRO A 79 -26.54 -20.77 -3.91
CA PRO A 79 -26.62 -21.82 -2.89
C PRO A 79 -26.62 -23.25 -3.43
N ASP A 80 -26.30 -23.48 -4.71
CA ASP A 80 -26.38 -24.81 -5.33
C ASP A 80 -25.34 -24.97 -6.46
N ASP A 81 -24.05 -25.06 -6.11
CA ASP A 81 -23.06 -25.58 -7.07
C ASP A 81 -22.17 -26.63 -6.41
N SER A 82 -22.48 -27.89 -6.74
CA SER A 82 -21.69 -29.07 -6.42
C SER A 82 -20.52 -29.26 -7.41
N GLY A 83 -20.05 -28.16 -8.02
CA GLY A 83 -19.03 -28.13 -9.05
C GLY A 83 -17.61 -28.10 -8.46
N ASP A 84 -16.97 -29.25 -8.47
CA ASP A 84 -15.52 -29.40 -8.30
C ASP A 84 -14.77 -28.55 -9.34
N ASN A 85 -14.28 -27.38 -8.95
CA ASN A 85 -13.34 -26.59 -9.74
C ASN A 85 -12.11 -26.19 -8.93
N SER A 86 -11.20 -27.14 -8.80
CA SER A 86 -9.96 -27.11 -8.01
C SER A 86 -8.87 -26.12 -8.49
N SER A 87 -9.23 -24.93 -8.99
CA SER A 87 -8.24 -23.90 -9.38
C SER A 87 -8.67 -22.44 -9.16
N ALA A 88 -9.93 -22.19 -8.81
CA ALA A 88 -10.36 -20.86 -8.42
C ALA A 88 -9.96 -20.63 -6.96
N VAL A 89 -9.07 -19.66 -6.75
CA VAL A 89 -8.68 -19.21 -5.41
C VAL A 89 -9.94 -18.80 -4.66
N ASP A 90 -10.19 -19.44 -3.52
CA ASP A 90 -11.43 -19.28 -2.77
C ASP A 90 -11.70 -17.79 -2.48
N PRO A 91 -12.86 -17.25 -2.89
CA PRO A 91 -13.20 -15.83 -2.71
C PRO A 91 -13.18 -15.38 -1.24
N PHE A 92 -13.43 -16.28 -0.28
CA PHE A 92 -13.31 -16.01 1.16
C PHE A 92 -11.86 -15.89 1.60
N GLU A 93 -10.94 -16.71 1.08
CA GLU A 93 -9.51 -16.57 1.38
C GLU A 93 -8.94 -15.27 0.77
N LEU A 94 -9.44 -14.85 -0.39
CA LEU A 94 -9.12 -13.56 -0.97
C LEU A 94 -9.56 -12.42 -0.03
N ARG A 95 -10.82 -12.44 0.42
CA ARG A 95 -11.39 -11.43 1.33
C ARG A 95 -10.72 -11.43 2.70
N ARG A 96 -10.43 -12.59 3.26
CA ARG A 96 -9.74 -12.74 4.56
C ARG A 96 -8.32 -12.25 4.49
N THR A 97 -7.61 -12.58 3.42
CA THR A 97 -6.25 -12.08 3.17
C THR A 97 -6.31 -10.56 3.02
N MET A 98 -7.24 -10.02 2.25
CA MET A 98 -7.43 -8.57 2.03
C MET A 98 -7.80 -7.79 3.30
N MET A 99 -8.74 -8.29 4.13
CA MET A 99 -9.05 -7.65 5.42
C MET A 99 -7.84 -7.63 6.34
N ARG A 100 -7.05 -8.72 6.38
CA ARG A 100 -5.77 -8.74 7.11
C ARG A 100 -4.76 -7.74 6.54
N MET A 101 -4.76 -7.47 5.23
CA MET A 101 -3.89 -6.45 4.64
C MET A 101 -4.20 -5.04 5.15
N LEU A 102 -5.49 -4.72 5.27
CA LEU A 102 -5.98 -3.41 5.70
C LEU A 102 -5.84 -3.21 7.23
N ASP A 103 -6.12 -4.25 8.02
CA ASP A 103 -5.95 -4.19 9.48
C ASP A 103 -4.49 -4.01 9.88
N ALA A 104 -3.56 -4.75 9.25
CA ALA A 104 -2.14 -4.61 9.54
C ALA A 104 -1.57 -3.26 9.09
N ALA A 105 -2.07 -2.70 7.98
CA ALA A 105 -1.69 -1.36 7.53
C ALA A 105 -2.11 -0.26 8.52
N SER A 106 -3.23 -0.46 9.23
CA SER A 106 -3.72 0.46 10.26
C SER A 106 -2.93 0.33 11.57
N ALA A 107 -2.38 -0.85 11.87
CA ALA A 107 -1.57 -1.09 13.07
C ALA A 107 -0.14 -0.51 13.00
N SER A 108 0.38 -0.26 11.79
CA SER A 108 1.73 0.29 11.58
C SER A 108 1.87 1.80 11.87
N ASP A 109 0.79 2.51 12.20
CA ASP A 109 0.82 3.96 12.50
C ASP A 109 1.05 4.30 13.99
N PHE A 110 1.25 3.31 14.87
CA PHE A 110 1.45 3.52 16.33
C PHE A 110 2.77 2.95 16.85
N GLY A 111 3.88 3.28 16.18
CA GLY A 111 5.24 3.11 16.70
C GLY A 111 5.81 4.44 17.18
N GLY A 112 5.28 4.95 18.30
CA GLY A 112 5.87 6.10 18.99
C GLY A 112 7.19 5.70 19.64
N ASP A 113 8.31 6.03 19.00
CA ASP A 113 9.62 6.00 19.64
C ASP A 113 9.70 7.17 20.62
N SER A 114 9.66 6.82 21.90
CA SER A 114 9.71 7.73 23.02
C SER A 114 11.14 7.75 23.56
N GLY A 115 11.78 8.91 23.42
CA GLY A 115 12.75 9.41 24.38
C GLY A 115 14.17 8.84 24.31
N SER A 116 15.10 9.72 23.95
CA SER A 116 16.37 9.89 24.70
C SER A 116 16.97 11.25 24.31
N GLU A 117 16.73 12.26 25.14
CA GLU A 117 17.56 13.47 25.19
C GLU A 117 18.96 13.07 25.68
N PRO A 118 20.06 13.42 24.99
CA PRO A 118 21.33 13.62 25.66
C PRO A 118 21.43 15.06 26.16
N GLY A 119 21.71 15.15 27.45
CA GLY A 119 21.82 16.36 28.24
C GLY A 119 22.81 17.39 27.67
N SER A 120 22.52 18.62 28.06
CA SER A 120 23.38 19.80 28.02
C SER A 120 24.80 19.51 28.52
N ASP A 121 25.80 19.73 27.67
CA ASP A 121 27.17 20.00 28.10
C ASP A 121 27.46 21.50 27.96
N GLU A 122 27.88 22.07 29.08
CA GLU A 122 28.03 23.48 29.35
C GLU A 122 29.23 24.09 28.61
N ALA A 123 29.07 25.36 28.24
CA ALA A 123 30.13 26.17 27.68
C ALA A 123 31.12 26.59 28.78
N ASP A 124 32.41 26.28 28.59
CA ASP A 124 33.51 26.94 29.28
C ASP A 124 34.53 27.40 28.21
N ILE A 125 34.50 28.69 27.89
CA ILE A 125 35.58 29.35 27.13
C ILE A 125 36.25 30.37 28.06
N GLY A 126 37.21 29.89 28.84
CA GLY A 126 38.15 30.73 29.55
C GLY A 126 39.03 31.53 28.57
N LEU A 127 38.86 32.85 28.58
CA LEU A 127 39.82 33.80 28.00
C LEU A 127 40.68 34.37 29.14
N GLY A 128 41.86 33.79 29.34
CA GLY A 128 43.08 34.49 29.74
C GLY A 128 44.02 34.44 28.52
N ASP A 129 44.84 35.42 28.20
CA ASP A 129 45.51 36.49 28.96
C ASP A 129 45.55 37.76 28.08
#